data_AF-A0A8J7Q210-F1
#
_entry.id   AF-A0A8J7Q210-F1
#
_cell.length_a   1.000
_cell.length_b   1.000
_cell.length_c   1.000
_cell.angle_alpha   90.00
_cell.angle_beta   90.00
_cell.angle_gamma   90.00
#
_symmetry.space_group_name_H-M   'P 1'
#
loop_
_entity.id
_entity.type
_entity.pdbx_description
1 polymer ?
#
loop_
_entity_poly.entity_id
_entity_poly.type
_entity_poly.pdbx_seq_one_letter_code
_entity_poly.pdbx_strand_id
1 'polypeptide(L)' 'MAALYADENFPGPVVVALRAAGHDVLTARADGRANLGIGD' A
#
# COMPACT_ATOMS: atom_id res chain seq x y z
N MET A 1 12.95 -8.74 4.89
CA MET A 1 11.66 -8.04 5.06
C MET A 1 11.74 -6.72 4.31
N ALA A 2 11.09 -6.63 3.16
CA ALA A 2 11.01 -5.38 2.40
C ALA A 2 9.78 -4.59 2.87
N ALA A 3 9.95 -3.29 3.13
CA ALA A 3 8.84 -2.38 3.37
C ALA A 3 8.30 -1.93 2.00
N LEU A 4 7.04 -2.25 1.74
CA LEU A 4 6.34 -1.92 0.50
C LEU A 4 5.30 -0.85 0.80
N TYR A 5 5.16 0.12 -0.09
CA TYR A 5 4.12 1.14 -0.02
C TYR A 5 3.14 0.93 -1.18
N ALA A 6 1.87 0.70 -0.87
CA ALA A 6 0.81 0.47 -1.83
C ALA A 6 -0.13 1.67 -1.88
N ASP A 7 -0.27 2.31 -3.05
CA ASP A 7 -1.24 3.38 -3.24
C ASP A 7 -2.67 2.85 -3.41
N GLU A 8 -3.62 3.74 -3.64
CA GLU A 8 -5.04 3.44 -3.73
C GLU A 8 -5.48 2.64 -4.96
N ASN A 9 -4.69 2.67 -6.04
CA ASN A 9 -4.94 1.90 -7.25
C ASN A 9 -4.33 0.50 -7.17
N PHE A 10 -3.59 0.20 -6.10
CA PHE A 10 -2.95 -1.09 -5.95
C PHE A 10 -3.96 -2.16 -5.48
N PRO A 11 -4.04 -3.34 -6.12
CA PRO A 11 -5.05 -4.33 -5.81
C PRO A 11 -4.95 -4.85 -4.36
N GLY A 12 -6.03 -4.70 -3.59
CA GLY A 12 -6.13 -5.21 -2.22
C GLY A 12 -5.76 -6.69 -2.05
N PRO A 13 -6.20 -7.61 -2.94
CA PRO A 13 -5.81 -9.02 -2.84
C PRO A 13 -4.29 -9.25 -2.90
N VAL A 14 -3.56 -8.41 -3.63
CA VAL A 14 -2.10 -8.49 -3.74
C VAL A 14 -1.43 -8.01 -2.46
N VAL A 15 -1.93 -6.94 -1.83
CA VAL A 15 -1.47 -6.49 -0.50
C VAL A 15 -1.58 -7.62 0.53
N VAL A 16 -2.70 -8.34 0.52
CA VAL A 16 -2.94 -9.47 1.43
C VAL A 16 -1.94 -10.60 1.17
N ALA A 17 -1.71 -10.96 -0.10
CA ALA A 17 -0.74 -12.00 -0.46
C ALA A 17 0.70 -11.63 -0.05
N LEU A 18 1.10 -10.37 -0.27
CA LEU A 18 2.42 -9.87 0.12
C LEU A 18 2.61 -9.89 1.64
N ARG A 19 1.60 -9.48 2.42
CA ARG A 19 1.63 -9.58 3.88
C ARG A 19 1.72 -11.04 4.36
N ALA A 20 0.96 -11.94 3.73
CA ALA A 20 1.02 -13.37 4.05
C ALA A 20 2.39 -13.99 3.72
N ALA A 21 3.09 -13.47 2.71
CA ALA A 21 4.47 -13.85 2.37
C ALA A 21 5.53 -13.22 3.32
N GLY A 22 5.13 -12.46 4.34
CA GLY A 22 6.04 -11.89 5.34
C GLY A 22 6.63 -10.53 4.95
N HIS A 23 6.04 -9.85 3.97
CA HIS A 23 6.39 -8.46 3.66
C HIS A 23 5.61 -7.50 4.56
N ASP A 24 6.26 -6.40 4.94
CA ASP A 24 5.59 -5.30 5.60
C ASP A 24 5.03 -4.36 4.54
N VAL A 25 3.72 -4.24 4.45
CA VAL A 25 3.04 -3.45 3.40
C VAL A 25 2.23 -2.35 4.05
N LEU A 26 2.65 -1.10 3.88
CA LEU A 26 1.92 0.10 4.29
C LEU A 26 1.06 0.57 3.10
N THR A 27 -0.23 0.81 3.33
CA THR A 27 -1.12 1.32 2.27
C THR A 27 -1.32 2.81 2.43
N ALA A 28 -1.48 3.55 1.33
CA ALA A 28 -1.80 4.99 1.37
C ALA A 28 -3.07 5.27 2.20
N ARG A 29 -4.03 4.33 2.19
CA ARG A 29 -5.20 4.37 3.07
C ARG A 29 -4.84 4.27 4.56
N ALA A 30 -3.91 3.39 4.93
CA ALA A 30 -3.46 3.23 6.31
C ALA A 30 -2.60 4.43 6.77
N ASP A 31 -1.87 5.05 5.85
CA ASP A 31 -1.07 6.25 6.07
C ASP A 31 -1.90 7.55 6.06
N GLY A 32 -3.22 7.46 5.85
CA GLY A 32 -4.12 8.63 5.77
C GLY A 32 -3.88 9.52 4.54
N ARG A 33 -3.11 9.04 3.56
CA ARG A 33 -2.73 9.72 2.31
C ARG A 33 -3.52 9.24 1.09
N ALA A 34 -4.59 8.48 1.30
CA ALA A 34 -5.50 8.13 0.22
C ALA A 34 -6.12 9.39 -0.40
N ASN A 35 -6.26 9.40 -1.72
CA ASN A 35 -6.76 10.48 -2.57
C ASN A 35 -5.90 11.76 -2.58
N LEU A 36 -4.63 11.68 -2.17
CA LEU A 36 -3.68 12.78 -2.34
C LEU A 36 -3.00 12.67 -3.70
N GLY A 37 -3.33 13.60 -4.60
CA GLY A 37 -2.55 13.84 -5.81
C GLY A 37 -1.38 14.78 -5.53
N ILE A 38 -0.27 14.60 -6.25
CA ILE A 38 0.75 15.66 -6.35
C ILE A 38 0.13 16.75 -7.22
N GLY A 39 0.02 17.97 -6.69
CA GLY A 39 -0.43 19.14 -7.44
C GLY A 39 0.55 19.49 -8.57
N ASP A 40 0.01 20.08 -9.64
CA ASP A 40 0.77 20.64 -10.77
C ASP A 40 1.83 21.66 -10.32
#